data_AF-A0A0S4KUW6-F1
#
_entry.id   AF-A0A0S4KUW6-F1
#
_cell.length_a   1.000
_cell.length_b   1.000
_cell.length_c   1.000
_cell.angle_alpha   90.00
_cell.angle_beta   90.00
_cell.angle_gamma   90.00
#
_symmetry.space_group_name_H-M   'P 1'
#
loop_
_entity.id
_entity.type
_entity.pdbx_description
1 polymer ?
#
loop_
_entity_poly.entity_id
_entity_poly.type
_entity_poly.pdbx_seq_one_letter_code
_entity_poly.pdbx_strand_id
1 'polypeptide(L)'
;MLWLLLVPWTILIEVGFFAYSAEAAGMGDRVTSVEVFRAIGIAAALVGIALLFLVQYVYRSRLSHGMYHRLLLIGVFLLPLATTWSTSATVMEGTKSVEACRSCHVMHPFVDDMTNPSSPTLAARHYRNNWIAKDQCYACHVTYGITGTLEGKRDGFRHWIHYITGTYPDPIRYVGSYDNANCLACHQQTEKWSRVSSHRGLLGEFATNRIACITCHGPPHPLPKERMAAAVMEQTN
;
A
#
# COMPACT_ATOMS: atom_id res chain seq x y z
N MET A 1 13.87 -5.52 39.93
CA MET A 1 14.23 -4.55 38.87
C MET A 1 13.97 -5.05 37.44
N LEU A 2 13.38 -6.24 37.22
CA LEU A 2 13.10 -6.78 35.88
C LEU A 2 11.65 -6.54 35.38
N TRP A 3 10.77 -6.00 36.23
CA TRP A 3 9.35 -5.80 35.93
C TRP A 3 9.04 -4.57 35.07
N LEU A 4 9.99 -3.64 34.91
CA LEU A 4 9.78 -2.40 34.13
C LEU A 4 10.05 -2.56 32.62
N LEU A 5 10.55 -3.71 32.16
CA LEU A 5 10.89 -3.94 30.74
C LEU A 5 9.86 -4.75 29.95
N LEU A 6 8.79 -5.25 30.60
CA LEU A 6 7.77 -6.09 29.96
C LEU A 6 6.52 -5.33 29.51
N VAL A 7 6.37 -4.07 29.92
CA VAL A 7 5.15 -3.27 29.66
C VAL A 7 5.04 -2.65 28.25
N PRO A 8 6.09 -2.47 27.41
CA PRO A 8 5.88 -1.92 26.07
C PRO A 8 5.41 -2.94 25.02
N TRP A 9 5.42 -4.24 25.30
CA TRP A 9 5.20 -5.28 24.27
C TRP A 9 3.73 -5.68 24.06
N THR A 10 2.85 -5.43 25.03
CA THR A 10 1.43 -5.81 24.93
C THR A 10 0.65 -4.95 23.93
N ILE A 11 1.10 -3.70 23.69
CA ILE A 11 0.43 -2.78 22.77
C ILE A 11 0.63 -3.16 21.29
N LEU A 12 1.72 -3.85 20.93
CA LEU A 12 1.98 -4.28 19.55
C LEU A 12 1.20 -5.53 19.12
N ILE A 13 0.78 -6.37 20.07
CA ILE A 13 0.09 -7.63 19.78
C ILE A 13 -1.40 -7.38 19.48
N GLU A 14 -2.03 -6.41 20.14
CA GLU A 14 -3.47 -6.14 19.95
C GLU A 14 -3.79 -5.51 18.58
N VAL A 15 -2.90 -4.69 18.03
CA VAL A 15 -3.08 -4.09 16.71
C VAL A 15 -3.03 -5.14 15.59
N GLY A 16 -2.24 -6.21 15.76
CA GLY A 16 -2.16 -7.31 14.79
C GLY A 16 -3.39 -8.22 14.79
N PHE A 17 -4.07 -8.37 15.93
CA PHE A 17 -5.22 -9.27 16.05
C PHE A 17 -6.51 -8.66 15.48
N PHE A 18 -6.71 -7.34 15.60
CA PHE A 18 -7.88 -6.66 15.03
C PHE A 18 -7.89 -6.63 13.49
N ALA A 19 -6.74 -6.77 12.83
CA ALA A 19 -6.67 -6.88 11.37
C ALA A 19 -7.07 -8.27 10.85
N TYR A 20 -6.98 -9.33 11.67
CA TYR A 20 -7.25 -10.71 11.27
C TYR A 20 -8.73 -11.00 10.98
N SER A 21 -9.65 -10.34 11.69
CA SER A 21 -11.09 -10.64 11.58
C SER A 21 -11.78 -9.99 10.38
N ALA A 22 -11.16 -9.01 9.72
CA ALA A 22 -11.77 -8.32 8.57
C ALA A 22 -11.48 -8.99 7.21
N GLU A 23 -10.36 -9.71 7.08
CA GLU A 23 -9.90 -10.27 5.79
C GLU A 23 -10.35 -11.70 5.50
N ALA A 24 -10.86 -12.44 6.49
CA ALA A 24 -11.29 -13.83 6.31
C ALA A 24 -12.62 -13.99 5.53
N ALA A 25 -13.23 -12.90 5.05
CA ALA A 25 -14.59 -12.90 4.51
C ALA A 25 -14.71 -12.63 2.99
N GLY A 26 -13.67 -12.84 2.17
CA GLY A 26 -13.78 -12.55 0.74
C GLY A 26 -12.77 -13.22 -0.20
N MET A 27 -13.17 -14.37 -0.76
CA MET A 27 -12.86 -14.90 -2.12
C MET A 27 -11.39 -14.98 -2.62
N GLY A 28 -10.94 -16.23 -2.85
CA GLY A 28 -9.98 -16.56 -3.91
C GLY A 28 -8.87 -17.51 -3.48
N ASP A 29 -8.82 -18.70 -4.07
CA ASP A 29 -7.92 -19.84 -3.79
C ASP A 29 -6.42 -19.60 -4.17
N ARG A 30 -5.94 -18.37 -4.04
CA ARG A 30 -4.57 -17.95 -4.39
C ARG A 30 -3.90 -17.31 -3.19
N VAL A 31 -3.02 -18.08 -2.55
CA VAL A 31 -2.12 -17.58 -1.51
C VAL A 31 -1.32 -16.40 -2.08
N THR A 32 -1.55 -15.21 -1.56
CA THR A 32 -0.85 -13.99 -1.95
C THR A 32 0.53 -13.94 -1.29
N SER A 33 1.49 -13.23 -1.89
CA SER A 33 2.81 -13.01 -1.29
C SER A 33 2.72 -12.37 0.10
N VAL A 34 1.75 -11.47 0.29
CA VAL A 34 1.45 -10.80 1.57
C VAL A 34 1.09 -11.81 2.65
N GLU A 35 0.22 -12.78 2.34
CA GLU A 35 -0.20 -13.83 3.29
C GLU A 35 0.96 -14.74 3.66
N VAL A 36 1.83 -15.11 2.71
CA VAL A 36 3.03 -15.90 2.99
C VAL A 36 3.96 -15.15 3.93
N PHE A 37 4.29 -13.88 3.62
CA PHE A 37 5.17 -13.08 4.48
C PHE A 37 4.58 -12.89 5.87
N ARG A 38 3.26 -12.67 5.96
CA ARG A 38 2.54 -12.55 7.23
C ARG A 38 2.62 -13.85 8.04
N ALA A 39 2.34 -14.99 7.42
CA ALA A 39 2.39 -16.30 8.08
C ALA A 39 3.80 -16.63 8.58
N ILE A 40 4.84 -16.38 7.78
CA ILE A 40 6.24 -16.56 8.18
C ILE A 40 6.59 -15.65 9.36
N GLY A 41 6.17 -14.38 9.32
CA GLY A 41 6.40 -13.43 10.41
C GLY A 41 5.77 -13.87 11.72
N ILE A 42 4.50 -14.28 11.69
CA ILE A 42 3.77 -14.78 12.86
C ILE A 42 4.41 -16.07 13.39
N ALA A 43 4.72 -17.03 12.51
CA ALA A 43 5.36 -18.28 12.92
C ALA A 43 6.74 -18.03 13.56
N ALA A 44 7.56 -17.16 12.95
CA ALA A 44 8.86 -16.79 13.50
C ALA A 44 8.72 -16.10 14.87
N ALA A 45 7.74 -15.21 15.04
CA ALA A 45 7.43 -14.58 16.32
C ALA A 45 7.07 -15.61 17.39
N LEU A 46 6.13 -16.51 17.10
CA LEU A 46 5.66 -17.54 18.04
C LEU A 46 6.78 -18.52 18.42
N VAL A 47 7.54 -19.01 17.43
CA VAL A 47 8.67 -19.92 17.65
C VAL A 47 9.74 -19.23 18.49
N GLY A 48 10.08 -17.99 18.17
CA GLY A 48 11.09 -17.26 18.95
C GLY A 48 10.64 -17.00 20.39
N ILE A 49 9.36 -16.64 20.62
CA ILE A 49 8.81 -16.45 21.97
C ILE A 49 8.85 -17.77 22.74
N ALA A 50 8.45 -18.88 22.12
CA ALA A 50 8.49 -20.20 22.74
C ALA A 50 9.93 -20.62 23.10
N LEU A 51 10.90 -20.36 22.22
CA LEU A 51 12.31 -20.63 22.49
C LEU A 51 12.86 -19.77 23.63
N LEU A 52 12.55 -18.47 23.67
CA LEU A 52 12.93 -17.59 24.77
C LEU A 52 12.32 -18.07 26.10
N PHE A 53 11.06 -18.48 26.08
CA PHE A 53 10.38 -19.05 27.25
C PHE A 53 11.07 -20.34 27.73
N LEU A 54 11.33 -21.28 26.83
CA LEU A 54 12.03 -22.53 27.15
C LEU A 54 13.44 -22.27 27.73
N VAL A 55 14.21 -21.38 27.11
CA VAL A 55 15.55 -21.01 27.60
C VAL A 55 15.49 -20.39 28.99
N GLN A 56 14.51 -19.51 29.24
CA GLN A 56 14.37 -18.79 30.50
C GLN A 56 13.86 -19.66 31.65
N TYR A 57 12.85 -20.50 31.40
CA TYR A 57 12.13 -21.22 32.46
C TYR A 57 12.58 -22.68 32.61
N VAL A 58 13.06 -23.33 31.54
CA VAL A 58 13.42 -24.76 31.56
C VAL A 58 14.93 -24.96 31.56
N TYR A 59 15.65 -24.26 30.67
CA TYR A 59 17.07 -24.54 30.44
C TYR A 59 18.04 -23.62 31.18
N ARG A 60 17.55 -22.64 31.94
CA ARG A 60 18.37 -21.69 32.70
C ARG A 60 19.42 -22.34 33.60
N SER A 61 19.06 -23.42 34.30
CA SER A 61 19.97 -24.13 35.22
C SER A 61 20.83 -25.19 34.53
N ARG A 62 20.52 -25.55 33.27
CA ARG A 62 21.23 -26.59 32.50
C ARG A 62 22.23 -26.04 31.50
N LEU A 63 22.13 -24.76 31.15
CA LEU A 63 23.04 -24.09 30.22
C LEU A 63 24.20 -23.43 30.96
N SER A 64 25.38 -23.43 30.34
CA SER A 64 26.50 -22.65 30.86
C SER A 64 26.18 -21.16 30.82
N HIS A 65 26.70 -20.41 31.78
CA HIS A 65 26.43 -18.97 31.93
C HIS A 65 26.66 -18.19 30.62
N GLY A 66 27.75 -18.52 29.90
CA GLY A 66 28.07 -17.88 28.62
C GLY A 66 27.20 -18.34 27.44
N MET A 67 26.66 -19.55 27.44
CA MET A 67 25.73 -20.00 26.39
C MET A 67 24.35 -19.36 26.56
N TYR A 68 23.85 -19.31 27.81
CA TYR A 68 22.57 -18.70 28.14
C TYR A 68 22.51 -17.22 27.70
N HIS A 69 23.51 -16.42 28.05
CA HIS A 69 23.56 -15.01 27.65
C HIS A 69 23.64 -14.82 26.13
N ARG A 70 24.39 -15.68 25.43
CA ARG A 70 24.47 -15.63 23.95
C ARG A 70 23.12 -15.94 23.31
N LEU A 71 22.41 -16.96 23.79
CA LEU A 71 21.08 -17.31 23.27
C LEU A 71 20.05 -16.21 23.52
N LEU A 72 20.06 -15.59 24.70
CA LEU A 72 19.19 -14.44 24.98
C LEU A 72 19.54 -13.25 24.09
N LEU A 73 20.83 -12.94 23.91
CA LEU A 73 21.27 -11.84 23.05
C LEU A 73 20.81 -12.07 21.61
N ILE A 74 21.05 -13.26 21.08
CA ILE A 74 20.60 -13.67 19.75
C ILE A 74 19.08 -13.55 19.64
N GLY A 75 18.32 -14.05 20.63
CA GLY A 75 16.88 -13.93 20.64
C GLY A 75 16.41 -12.47 20.65
N VAL A 76 16.99 -11.62 21.50
CA VAL A 76 16.64 -10.20 21.60
C VAL A 76 16.93 -9.42 20.31
N PHE A 77 17.91 -9.82 19.50
CA PHE A 77 18.18 -9.15 18.23
C PHE A 77 17.50 -9.80 17.02
N LEU A 78 17.58 -11.13 16.87
CA LEU A 78 17.05 -11.81 15.68
C LEU A 78 15.54 -11.78 15.62
N LEU A 79 14.83 -11.96 16.74
CA LEU A 79 13.36 -11.96 16.72
C LEU A 79 12.80 -10.59 16.29
N PRO A 80 13.20 -9.46 16.91
CA PRO A 80 12.69 -8.16 16.49
C PRO A 80 13.09 -7.80 15.06
N LEU A 81 14.30 -8.17 14.61
CA LEU A 81 14.71 -7.94 13.23
C LEU A 81 13.89 -8.75 12.23
N ALA A 82 13.68 -10.05 12.48
CA ALA A 82 12.91 -10.91 11.60
C ALA A 82 11.44 -10.48 11.51
N THR A 83 10.84 -10.16 12.65
CA THR A 83 9.44 -9.69 12.71
C THR A 83 9.30 -8.31 12.07
N THR A 84 10.18 -7.36 12.38
CA THR A 84 10.15 -6.02 11.76
C THR A 84 10.30 -6.11 10.24
N TRP A 85 11.21 -6.95 9.74
CA TRP A 85 11.40 -7.15 8.31
C TRP A 85 10.15 -7.72 7.64
N SER A 86 9.60 -8.80 8.20
CA SER A 86 8.39 -9.44 7.70
C SER A 86 7.19 -8.47 7.71
N THR A 87 6.95 -7.81 8.84
CA THR A 87 5.86 -6.82 8.97
C THR A 87 6.04 -5.68 7.99
N SER A 88 7.26 -5.15 7.84
CA SER A 88 7.55 -4.08 6.88
C SER A 88 7.24 -4.55 5.45
N ALA A 89 7.65 -5.76 5.05
CA ALA A 89 7.35 -6.30 3.73
C ALA A 89 5.84 -6.47 3.48
N THR A 90 5.11 -7.04 4.45
CA THR A 90 3.66 -7.22 4.39
C THR A 90 2.94 -5.87 4.28
N VAL A 91 3.30 -4.88 5.10
CA VAL A 91 2.69 -3.55 5.06
C VAL A 91 3.01 -2.83 3.74
N MET A 92 4.26 -2.90 3.29
CA MET A 92 4.69 -2.24 2.05
C MET A 92 3.99 -2.77 0.81
N GLU A 93 3.73 -4.07 0.76
CA GLU A 93 3.00 -4.68 -0.35
C GLU A 93 1.48 -4.49 -0.22
N GLY A 94 0.91 -4.73 0.97
CA GLY A 94 -0.54 -4.58 1.20
C GLY A 94 -1.05 -3.16 0.96
N THR A 95 -0.26 -2.14 1.29
CA THR A 95 -0.64 -0.73 1.06
C THR A 95 -0.60 -0.27 -0.41
N LYS A 96 -0.41 -1.20 -1.36
CA LYS A 96 -0.54 -0.93 -2.81
C LYS A 96 -1.91 -1.32 -3.37
N SER A 97 -2.69 -2.08 -2.61
CA SER A 97 -3.96 -2.62 -3.08
C SER A 97 -5.05 -1.55 -3.15
N VAL A 98 -6.07 -1.82 -3.97
CA VAL A 98 -7.23 -0.93 -4.10
C VAL A 98 -7.99 -0.87 -2.78
N GLU A 99 -8.06 -1.98 -2.05
CA GLU A 99 -8.70 -2.11 -0.75
C GLU A 99 -8.03 -1.22 0.30
N ALA A 100 -6.70 -1.19 0.32
CA ALA A 100 -5.94 -0.31 1.20
C ALA A 100 -6.23 1.16 0.89
N CYS A 101 -6.29 1.55 -0.39
CA CYS A 101 -6.69 2.90 -0.78
C CYS A 101 -8.15 3.21 -0.39
N ARG A 102 -9.07 2.27 -0.63
CA ARG A 102 -10.51 2.42 -0.32
C ARG A 102 -10.79 2.51 1.18
N SER A 103 -9.90 2.03 2.05
CA SER A 103 -10.08 2.06 3.51
C SER A 103 -10.33 3.47 4.09
N CYS A 104 -9.92 4.52 3.39
CA CYS A 104 -10.23 5.89 3.74
C CYS A 104 -11.49 6.35 2.97
N HIS A 105 -12.52 6.82 3.68
CA HIS A 105 -13.78 7.25 3.05
C HIS A 105 -13.59 8.32 1.96
N VAL A 106 -12.59 9.21 2.12
CA VAL A 106 -12.22 10.23 1.12
C VAL A 106 -11.80 9.67 -0.24
N MET A 107 -11.41 8.39 -0.29
CA MET A 107 -11.02 7.68 -1.51
C MET A 107 -12.21 6.97 -2.18
N HIS A 108 -13.35 6.80 -1.50
CA HIS A 108 -14.50 6.08 -2.06
C HIS A 108 -14.92 6.62 -3.44
N PRO A 109 -15.07 7.93 -3.67
CA PRO A 109 -15.51 8.43 -4.97
C PRO A 109 -14.58 8.09 -6.13
N PHE A 110 -13.28 7.90 -5.86
CA PHE A 110 -12.28 7.53 -6.87
C PHE A 110 -12.34 6.04 -7.18
N VAL A 111 -12.51 5.21 -6.15
CA VAL A 111 -12.65 3.76 -6.33
C VAL A 111 -14.00 3.43 -6.96
N ASP A 112 -15.07 4.09 -6.56
CA ASP A 112 -16.42 3.92 -7.14
C ASP A 112 -16.46 4.36 -8.60
N ASP A 113 -15.78 5.45 -8.96
CA ASP A 113 -15.58 5.83 -10.36
C ASP A 113 -14.81 4.75 -11.14
N MET A 114 -13.68 4.30 -10.59
CA MET A 114 -12.84 3.30 -11.24
C MET A 114 -13.60 1.97 -11.48
N THR A 115 -14.46 1.57 -10.55
CA THR A 115 -15.24 0.33 -10.68
C THR A 115 -16.55 0.51 -11.46
N ASN A 116 -16.98 1.74 -11.73
CA ASN A 116 -18.20 2.01 -12.49
C ASN A 116 -18.01 1.68 -13.98
N PRO A 117 -18.72 0.68 -14.53
CA PRO A 117 -18.56 0.25 -15.92
C PRO A 117 -18.95 1.34 -16.93
N SER A 118 -19.85 2.24 -16.55
CA SER A 118 -20.36 3.33 -17.37
C SER A 118 -19.49 4.59 -17.30
N SER A 119 -18.52 4.66 -16.38
CA SER A 119 -17.69 5.85 -16.26
C SER A 119 -16.77 6.00 -17.49
N PRO A 120 -16.66 7.22 -18.06
CA PRO A 120 -15.78 7.51 -19.18
C PRO A 120 -14.34 7.82 -18.75
N THR A 121 -14.04 7.89 -17.44
CA THR A 121 -12.73 8.30 -16.92
C THR A 121 -11.62 7.32 -17.31
N LEU A 122 -10.36 7.78 -17.29
CA LEU A 122 -9.25 6.88 -17.60
C LEU A 122 -9.16 5.74 -16.60
N ALA A 123 -9.35 5.97 -15.30
CA ALA A 123 -9.30 4.92 -14.29
C ALA A 123 -10.33 3.82 -14.57
N ALA A 124 -11.58 4.19 -14.84
CA ALA A 124 -12.65 3.24 -15.17
C ALA A 124 -12.34 2.43 -16.43
N ARG A 125 -11.78 3.08 -17.46
CA ARG A 125 -11.36 2.41 -18.69
C ARG A 125 -10.22 1.41 -18.46
N HIS A 126 -9.24 1.73 -17.63
CA HIS A 126 -8.13 0.81 -17.33
C HIS A 126 -8.61 -0.37 -16.50
N TYR A 127 -9.48 -0.12 -15.53
CA TYR A 127 -10.04 -1.13 -14.65
C TYR A 127 -10.94 -2.11 -15.40
N ARG A 128 -11.95 -1.62 -16.15
CA ARG A 128 -12.93 -2.47 -16.84
C ARG A 128 -12.33 -3.35 -17.93
N ASN A 129 -11.21 -2.93 -18.53
CA ASN A 129 -10.50 -3.72 -19.53
C ASN A 129 -9.37 -4.57 -18.95
N ASN A 130 -9.16 -4.53 -17.62
CA ASN A 130 -8.08 -5.23 -16.93
C ASN A 130 -6.70 -5.01 -17.56
N TRP A 131 -6.42 -3.77 -18.01
CA TRP A 131 -5.16 -3.43 -18.67
C TRP A 131 -3.98 -3.36 -17.70
N ILE A 132 -4.28 -3.03 -16.45
CA ILE A 132 -3.40 -3.20 -15.32
C ILE A 132 -4.02 -4.39 -14.56
N ALA A 133 -3.22 -5.36 -14.10
CA ALA A 133 -3.75 -6.60 -13.51
C ALA A 133 -3.82 -6.56 -11.98
N LYS A 134 -2.96 -5.78 -11.34
CA LYS A 134 -2.85 -5.64 -9.89
C LYS A 134 -2.42 -4.23 -9.52
N ASP A 135 -2.67 -3.83 -8.27
CA ASP A 135 -2.21 -2.55 -7.71
C ASP A 135 -2.63 -1.34 -8.57
N GLN A 136 -3.90 -1.34 -9.02
CA GLN A 136 -4.46 -0.44 -10.03
C GLN A 136 -4.20 1.05 -9.73
N CYS A 137 -4.47 1.45 -8.48
CA CYS A 137 -4.21 2.81 -8.02
C CYS A 137 -2.70 3.09 -8.02
N TYR A 138 -1.92 2.18 -7.44
CA TYR A 138 -0.48 2.33 -7.26
C TYR A 138 0.28 2.46 -8.60
N ALA A 139 -0.10 1.67 -9.61
CA ALA A 139 0.55 1.68 -10.93
C ALA A 139 0.52 3.04 -11.63
N CYS A 140 -0.53 3.83 -11.38
CA CYS A 140 -0.64 5.19 -11.90
C CYS A 140 -0.09 6.22 -10.91
N HIS A 141 -0.40 6.08 -9.62
CA HIS A 141 -0.14 7.11 -8.61
C HIS A 141 1.28 7.11 -8.03
N VAL A 142 2.06 6.05 -8.26
CA VAL A 142 3.43 5.94 -7.73
C VAL A 142 4.39 5.63 -8.86
N THR A 143 5.46 6.42 -8.96
CA THR A 143 6.48 6.22 -9.99
C THR A 143 7.21 4.89 -9.78
N TYR A 144 7.49 4.20 -10.88
CA TYR A 144 8.24 2.94 -10.87
C TYR A 144 9.66 3.12 -10.28
N GLY A 145 10.19 2.04 -9.70
CA GLY A 145 11.53 1.99 -9.10
C GLY A 145 11.53 2.12 -7.58
N ILE A 146 12.73 2.01 -7.00
CA ILE A 146 12.92 2.03 -5.54
C ILE A 146 12.63 3.42 -4.97
N THR A 147 13.08 4.48 -5.64
CA THR A 147 12.87 5.88 -5.19
C THR A 147 11.40 6.27 -5.26
N GLY A 148 10.72 5.97 -6.37
CA GLY A 148 9.29 6.22 -6.49
C GLY A 148 8.46 5.43 -5.47
N THR A 149 8.85 4.18 -5.18
CA THR A 149 8.23 3.41 -4.09
C THR A 149 8.42 4.07 -2.72
N LEU A 150 9.62 4.58 -2.41
CA LEU A 150 9.86 5.24 -1.13
C LEU A 150 9.10 6.58 -1.02
N GLU A 151 9.12 7.39 -2.07
CA GLU A 151 8.38 8.66 -2.14
C GLU A 151 6.88 8.44 -2.00
N GLY A 152 6.32 7.46 -2.71
CA GLY A 152 4.91 7.11 -2.61
C GLY A 152 4.50 6.70 -1.19
N LYS A 153 5.38 6.00 -0.45
CA LYS A 153 5.10 5.61 0.95
C LYS A 153 5.20 6.79 1.91
N ARG A 154 6.19 7.67 1.72
CA ARG A 154 6.29 8.93 2.47
C ARG A 154 5.03 9.78 2.27
N ASP A 155 4.57 9.90 1.04
CA ASP A 155 3.39 10.69 0.70
C ASP A 155 2.11 10.03 1.22
N GLY A 156 2.02 8.69 1.17
CA GLY A 156 0.95 7.92 1.82
C GLY A 156 0.89 8.17 3.34
N PHE A 157 2.03 8.18 4.03
CA PHE A 157 2.09 8.50 5.46
C PHE A 157 1.64 9.94 5.74
N ARG A 158 2.04 10.89 4.90
CA ARG A 158 1.55 12.27 4.99
C ARG A 158 0.03 12.37 4.81
N HIS A 159 -0.53 11.65 3.84
CA HIS A 159 -1.98 11.60 3.64
C HIS A 159 -2.70 11.01 4.85
N TRP A 160 -2.15 9.96 5.45
CA TRP A 160 -2.68 9.38 6.68
C TRP A 160 -2.71 10.40 7.83
N ILE A 161 -1.63 11.18 8.01
CA ILE A 161 -1.61 12.27 9.01
C ILE A 161 -2.72 13.29 8.73
N HIS A 162 -2.87 13.74 7.48
CA HIS A 162 -3.94 14.67 7.12
C HIS A 162 -5.33 14.10 7.40
N TYR A 163 -5.53 12.82 7.09
CA TYR A 163 -6.78 12.12 7.33
C TYR A 163 -7.15 12.07 8.82
N ILE A 164 -6.23 11.60 9.68
CA ILE A 164 -6.50 11.47 11.13
C ILE A 164 -6.62 12.83 11.84
N THR A 165 -5.97 13.87 11.31
CA THR A 165 -6.05 15.24 11.87
C THR A 165 -7.18 16.06 11.29
N GLY A 166 -7.87 15.57 10.25
CA GLY A 166 -8.92 16.31 9.54
C GLY A 166 -8.41 17.56 8.81
N THR A 167 -7.11 17.65 8.52
CA THR A 167 -6.48 18.86 7.94
C THR A 167 -6.45 18.89 6.42
N TYR A 168 -7.40 18.21 5.76
CA TYR A 168 -7.52 18.15 4.30
C TYR A 168 -8.77 18.88 3.80
N PRO A 169 -8.73 19.45 2.58
CA PRO A 169 -9.93 20.01 1.95
C PRO A 169 -10.82 18.91 1.38
N ASP A 170 -12.14 19.04 1.51
CA ASP A 170 -13.12 18.14 0.89
C ASP A 170 -14.01 18.94 -0.08
N PRO A 171 -14.12 18.57 -1.38
CA PRO A 171 -13.46 17.47 -2.07
C PRO A 171 -11.94 17.64 -2.19
N ILE A 172 -11.21 16.56 -1.92
CA ILE A 172 -9.75 16.52 -2.12
C ILE A 172 -9.38 16.82 -3.57
N ARG A 173 -8.23 17.45 -3.77
CA ARG A 173 -7.71 17.82 -5.10
C ARG A 173 -6.33 17.24 -5.28
N TYR A 174 -6.08 16.65 -6.45
CA TYR A 174 -4.73 16.27 -6.84
C TYR A 174 -3.94 17.53 -7.20
N VAL A 175 -2.73 17.67 -6.65
CA VAL A 175 -1.83 18.78 -6.93
C VAL A 175 -0.70 18.26 -7.81
N GLY A 176 -0.58 18.78 -9.03
CA GLY A 176 0.42 18.36 -10.02
C GLY A 176 -0.16 17.52 -11.16
N SER A 177 0.69 16.75 -11.83
CA SER A 177 0.32 15.76 -12.84
C SER A 177 0.92 14.40 -12.52
N TYR A 178 0.40 13.37 -13.18
CA TYR A 178 1.02 12.05 -13.19
C TYR A 178 2.35 12.12 -13.93
N ASP A 179 3.33 11.35 -13.46
CA ASP A 179 4.57 11.15 -14.20
C ASP A 179 4.24 10.38 -15.50
N ASN A 180 4.58 10.97 -16.65
CA ASN A 180 4.39 10.36 -17.95
C ASN A 180 5.11 9.02 -18.05
N ALA A 181 6.18 8.79 -17.30
CA ALA A 181 6.84 7.49 -17.23
C ALA A 181 5.86 6.36 -16.85
N ASN A 182 4.88 6.62 -15.98
CA ASN A 182 3.87 5.64 -15.57
C ASN A 182 2.94 5.28 -16.72
N CYS A 183 2.57 6.25 -17.55
CA CYS A 183 1.79 6.00 -18.77
C CYS A 183 2.64 5.26 -19.82
N LEU A 184 3.87 5.74 -20.05
CA LEU A 184 4.76 5.23 -21.09
C LEU A 184 5.22 3.79 -20.84
N ALA A 185 5.29 3.36 -19.58
CA ALA A 185 5.62 1.98 -19.21
C ALA A 185 4.75 0.93 -19.93
N CYS A 186 3.47 1.24 -20.17
CA CYS A 186 2.57 0.37 -20.92
C CYS A 186 2.27 0.89 -22.34
N HIS A 187 2.32 2.21 -22.57
CA HIS A 187 1.88 2.79 -23.84
C HIS A 187 2.98 2.92 -24.88
N GLN A 188 4.23 3.23 -24.51
CA GLN A 188 5.27 3.67 -25.45
C GLN A 188 5.65 2.62 -26.51
N GLN A 189 5.50 1.33 -26.17
CA GLN A 189 5.85 0.21 -27.03
C GLN A 189 4.67 -0.30 -27.88
N THR A 190 3.50 0.33 -27.79
CA THR A 190 2.31 -0.12 -28.51
C THR A 190 2.27 0.43 -29.93
N GLU A 191 1.69 -0.34 -30.85
CA GLU A 191 1.46 0.13 -32.21
C GLU A 191 0.52 1.35 -32.25
N LYS A 192 -0.46 1.40 -31.35
CA LYS A 192 -1.37 2.55 -31.22
C LYS A 192 -0.61 3.83 -30.86
N TRP A 193 0.43 3.73 -30.04
CA TRP A 193 1.27 4.87 -29.69
C TRP A 193 2.05 5.41 -30.89
N SER A 194 2.71 4.53 -31.65
CA SER A 194 3.58 4.92 -32.77
C SER A 194 2.83 5.52 -33.95
N ARG A 195 1.55 5.16 -34.13
CA ARG A 195 0.67 5.67 -35.19
C ARG A 195 0.23 7.13 -35.00
N VAL A 196 0.33 7.68 -33.80
CA VAL A 196 -0.07 9.07 -33.52
C VAL A 196 1.10 10.03 -33.78
N SER A 197 0.95 10.95 -34.74
CA SER A 197 2.02 11.89 -35.13
C SER A 197 2.43 12.84 -33.99
N SER A 198 1.47 13.33 -33.20
CA SER A 198 1.74 14.20 -32.05
C SER A 198 2.62 13.51 -31.01
N HIS A 199 2.53 12.20 -30.84
CA HIS A 199 3.40 11.49 -29.90
C HIS A 199 4.87 11.55 -30.31
N ARG A 200 5.16 11.44 -31.61
CA ARG A 200 6.52 11.51 -32.15
C ARG A 200 7.08 12.94 -32.06
N GLY A 201 6.25 13.94 -32.33
CA GLY A 201 6.65 15.35 -32.26
C GLY A 201 6.95 15.86 -30.85
N LEU A 202 6.35 15.24 -29.82
CA LEU A 202 6.43 15.69 -28.43
C LEU A 202 7.23 14.76 -27.50
N LEU A 203 8.01 13.82 -28.04
CA LEU A 203 8.74 12.84 -27.23
C LEU A 203 9.61 13.49 -26.13
N GLY A 204 10.32 14.58 -26.45
CA GLY A 204 11.14 15.30 -25.48
C GLY A 204 10.32 15.97 -24.37
N GLU A 205 9.13 16.47 -24.70
CA GLU A 205 8.23 17.11 -23.74
C GLU A 205 7.56 16.08 -22.81
N PHE A 206 7.30 14.87 -23.32
CA PHE A 206 6.80 13.78 -22.49
C PHE A 206 7.87 13.24 -21.53
N ALA A 207 9.10 13.07 -22.01
CA ALA A 207 10.22 12.58 -21.20
C ALA A 207 10.56 13.52 -20.02
N THR A 208 10.21 14.80 -20.13
CA THR A 208 10.47 15.83 -19.11
C THR A 208 9.23 16.23 -18.31
N ASN A 209 8.08 15.55 -18.51
CA ASN A 209 6.80 15.90 -17.89
C ASN A 209 6.31 17.33 -18.17
N ARG A 210 6.83 18.02 -19.22
CA ARG A 210 6.35 19.37 -19.58
C ARG A 210 4.93 19.35 -20.12
N ILE A 211 4.58 18.28 -20.85
CA ILE A 211 3.21 18.03 -21.31
C ILE A 211 2.75 16.71 -20.70
N ALA A 212 1.72 16.75 -19.86
CA ALA A 212 1.15 15.54 -19.26
C ALA A 212 0.24 14.81 -20.25
N CYS A 213 0.29 13.47 -20.29
CA CYS A 213 -0.58 12.66 -21.15
C CYS A 213 -2.08 12.97 -20.96
N ILE A 214 -2.48 13.22 -19.70
CA ILE A 214 -3.88 13.52 -19.32
C ILE A 214 -4.41 14.83 -19.89
N THR A 215 -3.54 15.71 -20.40
CA THR A 215 -3.94 16.95 -21.08
C THR A 215 -4.76 16.66 -22.34
N CYS A 216 -4.43 15.56 -23.04
CA CYS A 216 -5.13 15.15 -24.27
C CYS A 216 -6.03 13.93 -24.05
N HIS A 217 -5.68 13.04 -23.12
CA HIS A 217 -6.39 11.77 -22.89
C HIS A 217 -7.58 11.85 -21.93
N GLY A 218 -7.87 13.05 -21.39
CA GLY A 218 -8.98 13.28 -20.49
C GLY A 218 -8.63 13.02 -19.01
N PRO A 219 -9.56 13.30 -18.09
CA PRO A 219 -9.29 13.22 -16.67
C PRO A 219 -9.23 11.76 -16.16
N PRO A 220 -8.32 11.45 -15.23
CA PRO A 220 -8.23 10.12 -14.62
C PRO A 220 -9.44 9.71 -13.79
N HIS A 221 -10.09 10.68 -13.15
CA HIS A 221 -11.24 10.54 -12.28
C HIS A 221 -12.18 11.75 -12.46
N PRO A 222 -13.42 11.72 -11.95
CA PRO A 222 -14.35 12.83 -12.07
C PRO A 222 -13.79 14.05 -11.36
N LEU A 223 -14.03 15.21 -11.95
CA LEU A 223 -13.57 16.49 -11.44
C LEU A 223 -14.17 16.73 -10.04
N PRO A 224 -13.51 17.52 -9.17
CA PRO A 224 -14.03 17.80 -7.83
C PRO A 224 -15.49 18.28 -7.82
N LYS A 225 -15.89 19.11 -8.80
CA LYS A 225 -17.28 19.59 -8.93
C LYS A 225 -18.29 18.47 -9.22
N GLU A 226 -17.90 17.49 -10.04
CA GLU A 226 -18.74 16.35 -10.43
C GLU A 226 -18.95 15.41 -9.26
N ARG A 227 -17.91 15.20 -8.43
CA ARG A 227 -18.00 14.40 -7.21
C ARG A 227 -18.89 15.04 -6.15
N MET A 228 -18.84 16.36 -6.01
CA MET A 228 -19.76 17.08 -5.12
C MET A 228 -21.21 16.95 -5.57
N ALA A 229 -21.47 17.09 -6.87
CA ALA A 229 -22.82 16.94 -7.40
C ALA A 229 -23.39 15.53 -7.16
N ALA A 230 -22.58 14.49 -7.37
CA ALA A 230 -22.96 13.11 -7.08
C ALA A 230 -23.28 12.89 -5.59
N ALA A 231 -22.45 13.43 -4.68
CA ALA A 231 -22.67 13.32 -3.24
C ALA A 231 -23.97 14.00 -2.78
N VAL A 232 -24.34 15.13 -3.39
CA VAL A 232 -25.61 15.83 -3.09
C VAL A 232 -26.80 15.03 -3.59
N MET A 233 -26.73 14.45 -4.80
CA MET A 233 -27.83 13.66 -5.36
C MET A 233 -28.13 12.40 -4.53
N GLU A 234 -27.11 11.76 -3.97
CA GLU A 234 -27.26 10.57 -3.13
C GLU A 234 -27.91 10.87 -1.77
N GLN A 235 -27.81 12.10 -1.26
CA GLN A 235 -28.45 12.52 -0.01
C GLN A 235 -29.92 12.93 -0.17
N THR A 236 -30.38 13.13 -1.42
CA THR A 236 -31.74 13.60 -1.73
C THR A 236 -32.69 12.49 -2.17
N ASN A 237 -32.21 11.25 -2.30
CA ASN A 237 -33.00 10.04 -2.54
C ASN A 237 -33.09 9.20 -1.27
#